data_AF-A0A8N4L9A9-F1
#
_entry.id   AF-A0A8N4L9A9-F1
#
_cell.length_a   1.000
_cell.length_b   1.000
_cell.length_c   1.000
_cell.angle_alpha   90.00
_cell.angle_beta   90.00
_cell.angle_gamma   90.00
#
_symmetry.space_group_name_H-M   'P 1'
#
loop_
_entity.id
_entity.type
_entity.pdbx_description
1 polymer ?
#
loop_
_entity_poly.entity_id
_entity_poly.type
_entity_poly.pdbx_seq_one_letter_code
_entity_poly.pdbx_strand_id
1 'polypeptide(L)'
;MEYIFECFFENTFDKITRNGLQDRSSRRDVLDHLNAVIGGCSDGQNMHTEEVARFAVLAAVRYHREKKSGNGDVCLMGKFHNILYIALRTCWDWGVRDSTVVVLLLEEIYSCEKTFERIFLGALFGPHAPHFIAGWRSDFRDQDENTRAMVYFLHHATSLGMQLPVWIARFEQERMVRFIDIPIESCGRSSPLRVALQASAPDLLLILLRYGAHPTPPDGGASVVHALLEKLTENGRNYVLQNVSCLQILLRTIPMIEMPYKPIIYSARRELFFEKYGRLLIDRIITKEQVYGVVSLRHLCRCRIRDLLRRNCQLPDGIDTLRLPRRLHRYIDLMEELEGPQKEDDDENNAALEKLQATGGAVSGARKRVHFAESKEEEQSSVDVEVAVEVVESLLLEERLPMEQQATMPGELPTVMEEDTADLAEEQLEMASQNDFAVVVEKPLAVEIISPMQMLLTAENSSGNSTEQDSCICDNKNNDSNTLDKVRECIERQLS
;
A
#
# COMPACT_ATOMS: atom_id res chain seq x y z
N MET A 1 36.71 -2.35 9.06
CA MET A 1 35.88 -2.79 7.92
C MET A 1 35.20 -1.63 7.24
N GLU A 2 34.46 -0.82 8.00
CA GLU A 2 33.78 0.39 7.49
C GLU A 2 34.68 1.30 6.63
N TYR A 3 35.88 1.61 7.12
CA TYR A 3 36.87 2.41 6.38
C TYR A 3 37.26 1.86 5.00
N ILE A 4 37.27 0.52 4.83
CA ILE A 4 37.62 -0.10 3.53
C ILE A 4 36.55 0.23 2.49
N PHE A 5 35.28 0.13 2.88
CA PHE A 5 34.16 0.43 1.98
C PHE A 5 33.99 1.93 1.73
N GLU A 6 34.25 2.77 2.73
CA GLU A 6 34.32 4.22 2.55
C GLU A 6 35.38 4.59 1.51
N CYS A 7 36.61 4.08 1.68
CA CYS A 7 37.68 4.25 0.70
C CYS A 7 37.31 3.70 -0.67
N PHE A 8 36.61 2.55 -0.74
CA PHE A 8 36.14 1.99 -2.01
C PHE A 8 35.18 2.94 -2.73
N PHE A 9 34.16 3.45 -2.03
CA PHE A 9 33.15 4.31 -2.63
C PHE A 9 33.73 5.66 -3.04
N GLU A 10 34.55 6.30 -2.20
CA GLU A 10 35.24 7.54 -2.56
C GLU A 10 36.10 7.36 -3.81
N ASN A 11 37.04 6.40 -3.79
CA ASN A 11 37.99 6.20 -4.89
C ASN A 11 37.31 5.76 -6.19
N THR A 12 36.23 4.98 -6.10
CA THR A 12 35.49 4.50 -7.27
C THR A 12 34.63 5.62 -7.85
N PHE A 13 33.88 6.32 -7.01
CA PHE A 13 32.89 7.29 -7.48
C PHE A 13 33.55 8.61 -7.87
N ASP A 14 34.72 8.98 -7.35
CA ASP A 14 35.47 10.15 -7.82
C ASP A 14 35.90 10.03 -9.29
N LYS A 15 36.15 8.80 -9.76
CA LYS A 15 36.56 8.53 -11.15
C LYS A 15 35.38 8.42 -12.12
N ILE A 16 34.17 8.22 -11.61
CA ILE A 16 32.96 8.04 -12.43
C ILE A 16 32.31 9.40 -12.68
N THR A 17 31.88 9.65 -13.92
CA THR A 17 31.12 10.87 -14.25
C THR A 17 29.75 10.87 -13.58
N ARG A 18 29.11 12.03 -13.43
CA ARG A 18 27.80 12.11 -12.74
C ARG A 18 26.76 11.11 -13.27
N ASN A 19 26.72 10.88 -14.59
CA ASN A 19 25.78 9.96 -15.23
C ASN A 19 26.38 8.57 -15.51
N GLY A 20 27.62 8.31 -15.08
CA GLY A 20 28.33 7.07 -15.39
C GLY A 20 27.77 5.81 -14.72
N LEU A 21 26.67 5.91 -13.96
CA LEU A 21 25.92 4.77 -13.42
C LEU A 21 24.49 4.68 -13.95
N GLN A 22 24.16 5.43 -15.00
CA GLN A 22 22.82 5.41 -15.61
C GLN A 22 22.56 4.09 -16.33
N ASP A 23 23.57 3.54 -17.01
CA ASP A 23 23.47 2.28 -17.71
C ASP A 23 23.73 1.09 -16.76
N ARG A 24 23.13 -0.05 -17.12
CA ARG A 24 23.21 -1.28 -16.33
C ARG A 24 24.62 -1.87 -16.32
N SER A 25 25.36 -1.78 -17.43
CA SER A 25 26.73 -2.31 -17.54
C SER A 25 27.66 -1.65 -16.53
N SER A 26 27.68 -0.31 -16.48
CA SER A 26 28.54 0.42 -15.55
C SER A 26 28.19 0.12 -14.09
N ARG A 27 26.90 -0.03 -13.75
CA ARG A 27 26.51 -0.49 -12.41
C ARG A 27 26.99 -1.90 -12.12
N ARG A 28 26.94 -2.79 -13.11
CA ARG A 28 27.42 -4.16 -12.98
C ARG A 28 28.93 -4.23 -12.75
N ASP A 29 29.71 -3.41 -13.45
CA ASP A 29 31.16 -3.34 -13.28
C ASP A 29 31.52 -2.92 -11.84
N VAL A 30 30.81 -1.92 -11.29
CA VAL A 30 31.00 -1.52 -9.89
C VAL A 30 30.58 -2.61 -8.92
N LEU A 31 29.46 -3.30 -9.18
CA LEU A 31 29.00 -4.43 -8.37
C LEU A 31 29.99 -5.59 -8.37
N ASP A 32 30.55 -5.94 -9.52
CA ASP A 32 31.51 -7.04 -9.63
C ASP A 32 32.80 -6.72 -8.86
N HIS A 33 33.26 -5.46 -8.92
CA HIS A 33 34.39 -5.00 -8.09
C HIS A 33 34.06 -5.02 -6.60
N LEU A 34 32.88 -4.51 -6.20
CA LEU A 34 32.43 -4.54 -4.81
C LEU A 34 32.31 -5.98 -4.27
N ASN A 35 31.77 -6.90 -5.07
CA ASN A 35 31.65 -8.31 -4.74
C ASN A 35 33.02 -8.97 -4.51
N ALA A 36 34.02 -8.63 -5.33
CA ALA A 36 35.40 -9.09 -5.12
C ALA A 36 35.99 -8.55 -3.81
N VAL A 37 35.72 -7.27 -3.46
CA VAL A 37 36.17 -6.67 -2.19
C VAL A 37 35.48 -7.33 -1.00
N ILE A 38 34.18 -7.60 -1.08
CA ILE A 38 33.42 -8.29 -0.02
C ILE A 38 33.99 -9.70 0.20
N GLY A 39 34.19 -10.47 -0.87
CA GLY A 39 34.79 -11.81 -0.79
C GLY A 39 36.19 -11.78 -0.17
N GLY A 40 37.07 -10.90 -0.66
CA GLY A 40 38.43 -10.77 -0.12
C GLY A 40 38.48 -10.34 1.34
N CYS A 41 37.57 -9.46 1.78
CA CYS A 41 37.49 -9.06 3.19
C CYS A 41 36.93 -10.18 4.08
N SER A 42 35.95 -10.94 3.58
CA SER A 42 35.40 -12.10 4.29
C SER A 42 36.48 -13.16 4.54
N ASP A 43 37.27 -13.49 3.51
CA ASP A 43 38.39 -14.43 3.62
C ASP A 43 39.50 -13.90 4.53
N GLY A 44 39.91 -12.65 4.35
CA GLY A 44 41.03 -12.04 5.08
C GLY A 44 40.74 -11.80 6.56
N GLN A 45 39.48 -11.61 6.95
CA GLN A 45 39.07 -11.36 8.34
C GLN A 45 38.33 -12.54 8.98
N ASN A 46 38.16 -13.65 8.25
CA ASN A 46 37.42 -14.83 8.68
C ASN A 46 36.00 -14.47 9.19
N MET A 47 35.29 -13.65 8.41
CA MET A 47 33.92 -13.18 8.71
C MET A 47 32.94 -13.76 7.69
N HIS A 48 31.68 -13.94 8.07
CA HIS A 48 30.65 -14.32 7.12
C HIS A 48 30.44 -13.22 6.06
N THR A 49 30.32 -13.62 4.80
CA THR A 49 30.15 -12.70 3.67
C THR A 49 28.93 -11.78 3.82
N GLU A 50 27.86 -12.28 4.43
CA GLU A 50 26.67 -11.51 4.78
C GLU A 50 26.98 -10.33 5.73
N GLU A 51 27.79 -10.56 6.77
CA GLU A 51 28.18 -9.53 7.74
C GLU A 51 29.06 -8.46 7.07
N VAL A 52 29.94 -8.89 6.16
CA VAL A 52 30.77 -7.99 5.36
C VAL A 52 29.92 -7.14 4.41
N ALA A 53 28.94 -7.77 3.73
CA ALA A 53 28.00 -7.07 2.86
C ALA A 53 27.15 -6.05 3.62
N ARG A 54 26.76 -6.36 4.86
CA ARG A 54 26.08 -5.41 5.75
C ARG A 54 26.90 -4.13 5.97
N PHE A 55 28.21 -4.24 6.21
CA PHE A 55 29.09 -3.07 6.32
C PHE A 55 29.21 -2.30 5.01
N ALA A 56 29.27 -2.98 3.87
CA ALA A 56 29.29 -2.34 2.56
C ALA A 56 28.02 -1.52 2.29
N VAL A 57 26.85 -2.06 2.63
CA VAL A 57 25.56 -1.38 2.49
C VAL A 57 25.48 -0.15 3.40
N LEU A 58 25.88 -0.27 4.66
CA LEU A 58 25.91 0.87 5.60
C LEU A 58 26.85 1.97 5.12
N ALA A 59 28.04 1.61 4.63
CA ALA A 59 29.00 2.57 4.06
C ALA A 59 28.43 3.28 2.82
N ALA A 60 27.70 2.57 1.95
CA ALA A 60 27.03 3.17 0.80
C ALA A 60 25.95 4.19 1.21
N VAL A 61 25.15 3.87 2.23
CA VAL A 61 24.14 4.80 2.76
C VAL A 61 24.81 6.01 3.42
N ARG A 62 25.86 5.81 4.21
CA ARG A 62 26.63 6.92 4.81
C ARG A 62 27.21 7.84 3.74
N TYR A 63 27.85 7.28 2.72
CA TYR A 63 28.38 8.06 1.60
C TYR A 63 27.29 8.89 0.92
N HIS A 64 26.12 8.32 0.64
CA HIS A 64 25.00 9.08 0.10
C HIS A 64 24.56 10.22 1.03
N ARG A 65 24.40 9.94 2.34
CA ARG A 65 23.99 10.94 3.34
C ARG A 65 24.97 12.08 3.45
N GLU A 66 26.27 11.82 3.47
CA GLU A 66 27.32 12.85 3.53
C GLU A 66 27.31 13.76 2.30
N LYS A 67 27.13 13.19 1.10
CA LYS A 67 27.03 13.98 -0.13
C LYS A 67 25.72 14.78 -0.19
N LYS A 68 24.64 14.25 0.37
CA LYS A 68 23.35 14.93 0.50
C LYS A 68 23.40 16.07 1.51
N SER A 69 23.94 15.84 2.71
CA SER A 69 24.09 16.87 3.75
C SER A 69 25.06 17.97 3.33
N GLY A 70 26.15 17.61 2.64
CA GLY A 70 27.06 18.57 2.00
C GLY A 70 26.42 19.41 0.89
N ASN A 71 25.22 19.05 0.43
CA ASN A 71 24.44 19.73 -0.60
C ASN A 71 23.09 20.26 -0.03
N GLY A 72 23.09 20.72 1.22
CA GLY A 72 21.89 21.32 1.85
C GLY A 72 20.73 20.36 2.01
N ASP A 73 21.03 19.10 2.33
CA ASP A 73 20.08 17.98 2.47
C ASP A 73 19.29 17.62 1.20
N VAL A 74 19.76 18.08 0.03
CA VAL A 74 19.21 17.73 -1.28
C VAL A 74 20.11 16.69 -1.95
N CYS A 75 19.52 15.58 -2.40
CA CYS A 75 20.30 14.54 -3.08
C CYS A 75 20.81 15.02 -4.45
N LEU A 76 22.10 14.77 -4.72
CA LEU A 76 22.79 15.17 -5.96
C LEU A 76 22.40 14.35 -7.21
N MET A 77 21.58 13.29 -7.04
CA MET A 77 21.17 12.37 -8.12
C MET A 77 22.37 11.71 -8.84
N GLY A 78 22.12 11.05 -9.98
CA GLY A 78 23.15 10.41 -10.79
C GLY A 78 23.94 9.36 -9.99
N LYS A 79 25.27 9.38 -10.09
CA LYS A 79 26.15 8.45 -9.37
C LYS A 79 25.95 8.49 -7.84
N PHE A 80 25.71 9.69 -7.28
CA PHE A 80 25.58 9.86 -5.84
C PHE A 80 24.33 9.18 -5.30
N HIS A 81 23.27 9.09 -6.10
CA HIS A 81 22.05 8.38 -5.74
C HIS A 81 22.07 6.90 -6.16
N ASN A 82 22.63 6.60 -7.33
CA ASN A 82 22.70 5.23 -7.85
C ASN A 82 23.55 4.28 -6.99
N ILE A 83 24.39 4.80 -6.09
CA ILE A 83 25.05 4.01 -5.06
C ILE A 83 24.05 3.25 -4.17
N LEU A 84 22.87 3.82 -3.90
CA LEU A 84 21.83 3.16 -3.10
C LEU A 84 21.27 1.93 -3.82
N TYR A 85 21.25 1.93 -5.16
CA TYR A 85 20.83 0.78 -5.95
C TYR A 85 21.91 -0.29 -6.08
N ILE A 86 23.18 0.12 -6.07
CA ILE A 86 24.30 -0.81 -5.89
C ILE A 86 24.16 -1.48 -4.52
N ALA A 87 23.93 -0.72 -3.45
CA ALA A 87 23.69 -1.26 -2.11
C ALA A 87 22.47 -2.19 -2.06
N LEU A 88 21.37 -1.81 -2.72
CA LEU A 88 20.16 -2.63 -2.83
C LEU A 88 20.46 -3.97 -3.48
N ARG A 89 21.20 -3.96 -4.60
CA ARG A 89 21.63 -5.18 -5.28
C ARG A 89 22.59 -6.01 -4.41
N THR A 90 23.50 -5.37 -3.67
CA THR A 90 24.41 -6.02 -2.71
C THR A 90 23.65 -6.71 -1.56
N CYS A 91 22.61 -6.08 -1.01
CA CYS A 91 21.74 -6.71 0.00
C CYS A 91 21.20 -8.05 -0.48
N TRP A 92 20.66 -8.05 -1.72
CA TRP A 92 20.10 -9.24 -2.35
C TRP A 92 21.16 -10.31 -2.66
N ASP A 93 22.26 -9.92 -3.32
CA ASP A 93 23.29 -10.87 -3.77
C ASP A 93 23.94 -11.64 -2.61
N TRP A 94 24.10 -11.00 -1.46
CA TRP A 94 24.71 -11.59 -0.27
C TRP A 94 23.70 -12.01 0.81
N GLY A 95 22.40 -11.83 0.55
CA GLY A 95 21.32 -12.25 1.45
C GLY A 95 21.41 -11.63 2.84
N VAL A 96 21.63 -10.31 2.94
CA VAL A 96 21.73 -9.60 4.23
C VAL A 96 20.46 -9.82 5.06
N ARG A 97 20.58 -10.41 6.27
CA ARG A 97 19.42 -10.78 7.11
C ARG A 97 19.01 -9.69 8.09
N ASP A 98 19.87 -8.71 8.36
CA ASP A 98 19.57 -7.59 9.25
C ASP A 98 18.52 -6.65 8.62
N SER A 99 17.25 -6.87 9.00
CA SER A 99 16.13 -6.05 8.52
C SER A 99 16.30 -4.56 8.82
N THR A 100 17.03 -4.19 9.88
CA THR A 100 17.25 -2.79 10.25
C THR A 100 18.08 -2.08 9.16
N VAL A 101 19.11 -2.76 8.66
CA VAL A 101 19.98 -2.22 7.61
C VAL A 101 19.24 -2.14 6.27
N VAL A 102 18.46 -3.18 5.93
CA VAL A 102 17.67 -3.19 4.69
C VAL A 102 16.60 -2.10 4.71
N VAL A 103 15.87 -1.93 5.82
CA VAL A 103 14.85 -0.87 5.97
C VAL A 103 15.49 0.52 5.94
N LEU A 104 16.62 0.72 6.63
CA LEU A 104 17.36 1.99 6.59
C LEU A 104 17.78 2.38 5.16
N LEU A 105 18.19 1.41 4.34
CA LEU A 105 18.47 1.63 2.92
C LEU A 105 17.20 2.04 2.14
N LEU A 106 16.08 1.33 2.37
CA LEU A 106 14.81 1.63 1.71
C LEU A 106 14.28 3.03 2.10
N GLU A 107 14.41 3.41 3.37
CA GLU A 107 14.08 4.76 3.85
C GLU A 107 14.93 5.83 3.16
N GLU A 108 16.23 5.57 3.00
CA GLU A 108 17.13 6.51 2.31
C GLU A 108 16.72 6.70 0.84
N ILE A 109 16.41 5.61 0.12
CA ILE A 109 15.90 5.65 -1.25
C ILE A 109 14.59 6.44 -1.31
N TYR A 110 13.64 6.13 -0.42
CA TYR A 110 12.35 6.79 -0.37
C TYR A 110 12.46 8.28 -0.06
N SER A 111 13.40 8.67 0.81
CA SER A 111 13.61 10.07 1.18
C SER A 111 13.89 10.95 -0.05
N CYS A 112 14.50 10.37 -1.08
CA CYS A 112 14.86 11.03 -2.34
C CYS A 112 13.78 10.88 -3.41
N GLU A 113 13.27 9.67 -3.63
CA GLU A 113 12.41 9.37 -4.79
C GLU A 113 10.91 9.39 -4.49
N LYS A 114 10.52 9.21 -3.22
CA LYS A 114 9.12 9.05 -2.79
C LYS A 114 8.38 7.89 -3.48
N THR A 115 9.11 6.91 -4.02
CA THR A 115 8.58 5.70 -4.68
C THR A 115 9.57 4.54 -4.53
N PHE A 116 9.10 3.33 -4.81
CA PHE A 116 9.91 2.10 -4.88
C PHE A 116 9.77 1.40 -6.24
N GLU A 117 9.43 2.14 -7.29
CA GLU A 117 9.21 1.57 -8.63
C GLU A 117 10.41 0.76 -9.15
N ARG A 118 11.64 1.06 -8.69
CA ARG A 118 12.83 0.28 -9.03
C ARG A 118 12.83 -1.16 -8.53
N ILE A 119 12.08 -1.45 -7.47
CA ILE A 119 11.89 -2.78 -6.93
C ILE A 119 10.72 -3.48 -7.65
N PHE A 120 9.63 -2.76 -7.91
CA PHE A 120 8.38 -3.36 -8.40
C PHE A 120 8.32 -3.54 -9.93
N LEU A 121 8.77 -2.58 -10.73
CA LEU A 121 8.55 -2.61 -12.19
C LEU A 121 9.23 -3.81 -12.87
N GLY A 122 10.43 -4.18 -12.40
CA GLY A 122 11.14 -5.34 -12.94
C GLY A 122 10.43 -6.67 -12.64
N ALA A 123 9.71 -6.76 -11.51
CA ALA A 123 8.91 -7.93 -11.18
C ALA A 123 7.60 -7.94 -11.99
N LEU A 124 6.95 -6.78 -12.13
CA LEU A 124 5.67 -6.63 -12.85
C LEU A 124 5.78 -6.83 -14.36
N PHE A 125 6.84 -6.31 -14.98
CA PHE A 125 6.96 -6.22 -16.44
C PHE A 125 8.27 -6.80 -17.01
N GLY A 126 9.08 -7.42 -16.17
CA GLY A 126 10.40 -7.94 -16.55
C GLY A 126 11.50 -6.88 -16.60
N PRO A 127 12.76 -7.28 -16.86
CA PRO A 127 13.94 -6.44 -16.66
C PRO A 127 14.11 -5.30 -17.69
N HIS A 128 13.42 -5.38 -18.83
CA HIS A 128 13.54 -4.43 -19.94
C HIS A 128 12.48 -3.34 -19.94
N ALA A 129 11.24 -3.65 -19.52
CA ALA A 129 10.13 -2.71 -19.50
C ALA A 129 10.40 -1.42 -18.67
N PRO A 130 11.11 -1.46 -17.53
CA PRO A 130 11.45 -0.24 -16.79
C PRO A 130 12.20 0.80 -17.63
N HIS A 131 12.93 0.39 -18.67
CA HIS A 131 13.67 1.31 -19.53
C HIS A 131 12.73 2.18 -20.35
N PHE A 132 11.63 1.60 -20.81
CA PHE A 132 10.62 2.30 -21.60
C PHE A 132 9.66 3.12 -20.72
N ILE A 133 9.40 2.64 -19.49
CA ILE A 133 8.45 3.25 -18.56
C ILE A 133 9.09 4.39 -17.77
N ALA A 134 10.32 4.20 -17.29
CA ALA A 134 10.97 5.07 -16.32
C ALA A 134 12.44 5.41 -16.68
N GLY A 135 12.94 4.97 -17.84
CA GLY A 135 14.25 5.37 -18.35
C GLY A 135 15.45 4.62 -17.76
N TRP A 136 15.25 3.58 -16.95
CA TRP A 136 16.31 2.78 -16.33
C TRP A 136 16.12 1.28 -16.58
N ARG A 137 17.19 0.49 -16.60
CA ARG A 137 17.10 -0.98 -16.72
C ARG A 137 17.26 -1.64 -15.35
N SER A 138 16.51 -2.71 -15.10
CA SER A 138 16.69 -3.50 -13.87
C SER A 138 18.07 -4.12 -13.80
N ASP A 139 18.65 -4.11 -12.61
CA ASP A 139 19.94 -4.75 -12.32
C ASP A 139 19.78 -6.28 -12.20
N PHE A 140 18.56 -6.78 -11.99
CA PHE A 140 18.23 -8.20 -11.98
C PHE A 140 18.14 -8.78 -13.40
N ARG A 141 18.53 -10.04 -13.55
CA ARG A 141 18.72 -10.75 -14.82
C ARG A 141 17.42 -10.94 -15.57
N ASP A 142 16.39 -11.44 -14.88
CA ASP A 142 15.12 -11.86 -15.44
C ASP A 142 13.97 -11.51 -14.48
N GLN A 143 12.73 -11.66 -14.94
CA GLN A 143 11.53 -11.33 -14.15
C GLN A 143 11.42 -12.17 -12.87
N ASP A 144 11.92 -13.40 -12.90
CA ASP A 144 11.89 -14.34 -11.78
C ASP A 144 12.87 -13.92 -10.67
N GLU A 145 14.09 -13.50 -11.02
CA GLU A 145 15.02 -12.87 -10.07
C GLU A 145 14.48 -11.55 -9.52
N ASN A 146 13.86 -10.71 -10.35
CA ASN A 146 13.19 -9.50 -9.86
C ASN A 146 12.09 -9.83 -8.84
N THR A 147 11.29 -10.87 -9.12
CA THR A 147 10.19 -11.29 -8.23
C THR A 147 10.73 -11.78 -6.89
N ARG A 148 11.78 -12.61 -6.88
CA ARG A 148 12.41 -13.05 -5.63
C ARG A 148 13.06 -11.89 -4.86
N ALA A 149 13.70 -10.95 -5.56
CA ALA A 149 14.26 -9.76 -4.95
C ALA A 149 13.18 -8.89 -4.31
N MET A 150 12.06 -8.65 -5.01
CA MET A 150 10.90 -7.96 -4.47
C MET A 150 10.40 -8.65 -3.19
N VAL A 151 10.26 -9.98 -3.20
CA VAL A 151 9.85 -10.78 -2.02
C VAL A 151 10.81 -10.59 -0.85
N TYR A 152 12.12 -10.55 -1.10
CA TYR A 152 13.12 -10.28 -0.05
C TYR A 152 12.95 -8.90 0.59
N PHE A 153 12.77 -7.85 -0.20
CA PHE A 153 12.53 -6.51 0.36
C PHE A 153 11.18 -6.42 1.06
N LEU A 154 10.14 -7.10 0.56
CA LEU A 154 8.83 -7.21 1.22
C LEU A 154 8.96 -7.85 2.61
N HIS A 155 9.73 -8.94 2.73
CA HIS A 155 9.96 -9.62 4.00
C HIS A 155 10.65 -8.69 5.02
N HIS A 156 11.73 -8.01 4.64
CA HIS A 156 12.43 -7.09 5.54
C HIS A 156 11.57 -5.89 5.96
N ALA A 157 10.87 -5.28 4.99
CA ALA A 157 9.98 -4.15 5.27
C ALA A 157 8.82 -4.56 6.18
N THR A 158 8.25 -5.75 5.98
CA THR A 158 7.13 -6.25 6.80
C THR A 158 7.58 -6.62 8.21
N SER A 159 8.77 -7.22 8.35
CA SER A 159 9.35 -7.61 9.65
C SER A 159 9.50 -6.44 10.62
N LEU A 160 9.74 -5.22 10.12
CA LEU A 160 9.83 -4.00 10.92
C LEU A 160 8.58 -3.11 10.79
N GLY A 161 7.53 -3.59 10.12
CA GLY A 161 6.29 -2.84 9.95
C GLY A 161 6.46 -1.50 9.24
N MET A 162 7.38 -1.42 8.27
CA MET A 162 7.77 -0.20 7.59
C MET A 162 6.57 0.53 6.98
N GLN A 163 6.39 1.79 7.39
CA GLN A 163 5.40 2.72 6.87
C GLN A 163 6.06 4.06 6.58
N LEU A 164 5.63 4.72 5.51
CA LEU A 164 6.20 5.97 5.05
C LEU A 164 5.09 6.97 4.68
N PRO A 165 5.33 8.28 4.85
CA PRO A 165 4.36 9.31 4.53
C PRO A 165 4.21 9.47 3.01
N VAL A 166 3.00 9.21 2.50
CA VAL A 166 2.65 9.37 1.09
C VAL A 166 1.55 10.41 0.97
N TRP A 167 1.73 11.39 0.07
CA TRP A 167 0.66 12.32 -0.31
C TRP A 167 -0.40 11.60 -1.15
N ILE A 168 -1.63 11.51 -0.62
CA ILE A 168 -2.76 10.88 -1.30
C ILE A 168 -3.71 11.96 -1.84
N ALA A 169 -3.69 12.16 -3.16
CA ALA A 169 -4.44 13.23 -3.82
C ALA A 169 -5.94 13.22 -3.50
N ARG A 170 -6.56 12.04 -3.43
CA ARG A 170 -8.00 11.89 -3.11
C ARG A 170 -8.39 12.48 -1.75
N PHE A 171 -7.46 12.50 -0.81
CA PHE A 171 -7.70 12.96 0.56
C PHE A 171 -7.00 14.29 0.87
N GLU A 172 -6.27 14.85 -0.09
CA GLU A 172 -5.48 16.08 0.04
C GLU A 172 -4.62 16.13 1.33
N GLN A 173 -4.04 14.98 1.69
CA GLN A 173 -3.24 14.85 2.91
C GLN A 173 -2.17 13.76 2.79
N GLU A 174 -1.12 13.88 3.60
CA GLU A 174 -0.15 12.81 3.81
C GLU A 174 -0.75 11.73 4.72
N ARG A 175 -0.48 10.46 4.37
CA ARG A 175 -0.84 9.31 5.20
C ARG A 175 0.33 8.35 5.29
N MET A 176 0.43 7.68 6.43
CA MET A 176 1.37 6.58 6.59
C MET A 176 0.86 5.37 5.79
N VAL A 177 1.65 4.99 4.78
CA VAL A 177 1.37 3.88 3.88
C VAL A 177 2.49 2.86 4.00
N ARG A 178 2.14 1.57 4.01
CA ARG A 178 3.15 0.50 4.07
C ARG A 178 3.97 0.44 2.80
N PHE A 179 5.20 -0.05 2.92
CA PHE A 179 6.11 -0.30 1.81
C PHE A 179 5.43 -0.93 0.57
N ILE A 180 4.65 -1.99 0.78
CA ILE A 180 3.96 -2.75 -0.29
C ILE A 180 2.84 -1.97 -1.00
N ASP A 181 2.28 -0.95 -0.33
CA ASP A 181 1.13 -0.18 -0.81
C ASP A 181 1.56 1.20 -1.38
N ILE A 182 2.86 1.53 -1.36
CA ILE A 182 3.38 2.79 -1.88
C ILE A 182 3.18 2.87 -3.40
N PRO A 183 2.55 3.94 -3.92
CA PRO A 183 2.31 4.13 -5.35
C PRO A 183 3.55 4.07 -6.23
N ILE A 184 3.38 3.52 -7.44
CA ILE A 184 4.38 3.57 -8.51
C ILE A 184 4.11 4.82 -9.36
N GLU A 185 5.00 5.82 -9.26
CA GLU A 185 4.86 7.11 -9.93
C GLU A 185 4.68 6.98 -11.45
N SER A 186 5.53 6.20 -12.11
CA SER A 186 5.45 5.97 -13.56
C SER A 186 4.23 5.16 -14.03
N CYS A 187 3.42 4.61 -13.12
CA CYS A 187 2.16 3.91 -13.43
C CYS A 187 0.94 4.71 -12.94
N GLY A 188 0.97 6.03 -13.11
CA GLY A 188 -0.13 6.93 -12.75
C GLY A 188 -0.41 6.94 -11.24
N ARG A 189 0.65 6.79 -10.43
CA ARG A 189 0.56 6.69 -8.96
C ARG A 189 -0.40 5.58 -8.49
N SER A 190 -0.45 4.48 -9.23
CA SER A 190 -1.19 3.28 -8.84
C SER A 190 -0.41 2.44 -7.84
N SER A 191 -1.11 1.78 -6.91
CA SER A 191 -0.49 0.79 -6.02
C SER A 191 0.08 -0.42 -6.79
N PRO A 192 1.13 -1.09 -6.30
CA PRO A 192 1.67 -2.29 -6.93
C PRO A 192 0.62 -3.38 -7.18
N LEU A 193 -0.34 -3.53 -6.26
CA LEU A 193 -1.47 -4.45 -6.40
C LEU A 193 -2.36 -4.11 -7.59
N ARG A 194 -2.71 -2.82 -7.77
CA ARG A 194 -3.52 -2.39 -8.92
C ARG A 194 -2.78 -2.61 -10.23
N VAL A 195 -1.49 -2.32 -10.27
CA VAL A 195 -0.68 -2.53 -11.47
C VAL A 195 -0.59 -4.02 -11.83
N ALA A 196 -0.42 -4.91 -10.83
CA ALA A 196 -0.46 -6.36 -11.05
C ALA A 196 -1.80 -6.84 -11.65
N LEU A 197 -2.93 -6.26 -11.22
CA LEU A 197 -4.25 -6.55 -11.78
C LEU A 197 -4.39 -6.06 -13.23
N GLN A 198 -3.92 -4.85 -13.52
CA GLN A 198 -3.94 -4.28 -14.87
C GLN A 198 -3.10 -5.14 -15.83
N ALA A 199 -1.93 -5.59 -15.38
CA ALA A 199 -1.04 -6.50 -16.09
C ALA A 199 -1.57 -7.95 -16.20
N SER A 200 -2.69 -8.28 -15.56
CA SER A 200 -3.24 -9.65 -15.52
C SER A 200 -2.23 -10.67 -14.96
N ALA A 201 -1.52 -10.31 -13.89
CA ALA A 201 -0.45 -11.11 -13.29
C ALA A 201 -0.92 -11.78 -11.96
N PRO A 202 -1.59 -12.96 -12.02
CA PRO A 202 -2.15 -13.61 -10.84
C PRO A 202 -1.09 -14.03 -9.81
N ASP A 203 0.09 -14.45 -10.24
CA ASP A 203 1.15 -14.90 -9.33
C ASP A 203 1.69 -13.75 -8.48
N LEU A 204 1.95 -12.59 -9.11
CA LEU A 204 2.37 -11.38 -8.42
C LEU A 204 1.26 -10.84 -7.52
N LEU A 205 0.01 -10.87 -7.98
CA LEU A 205 -1.14 -10.51 -7.15
C LEU A 205 -1.21 -11.37 -5.88
N LEU A 206 -1.04 -12.69 -6.03
CA LEU A 206 -1.05 -13.62 -4.90
C LEU A 206 0.09 -13.28 -3.93
N ILE A 207 1.32 -13.06 -4.43
CA ILE A 207 2.46 -12.66 -3.60
C ILE A 207 2.15 -11.37 -2.83
N LEU A 208 1.67 -10.32 -3.51
CA LEU A 208 1.38 -9.04 -2.89
C LEU A 208 0.32 -9.17 -1.81
N LEU A 209 -0.77 -9.90 -2.07
CA LEU A 209 -1.81 -10.15 -1.07
C LEU A 209 -1.30 -11.00 0.08
N ARG A 210 -0.45 -11.99 -0.15
CA ARG A 210 0.19 -12.80 0.90
C ARG A 210 1.05 -11.95 1.84
N TYR A 211 1.79 -10.97 1.30
CA TYR A 211 2.54 -9.97 2.08
C TYR A 211 1.68 -8.81 2.61
N GLY A 212 0.35 -8.91 2.51
CA GLY A 212 -0.56 -7.98 3.17
C GLY A 212 -0.85 -6.69 2.41
N ALA A 213 -0.68 -6.67 1.08
CA ALA A 213 -1.18 -5.57 0.25
C ALA A 213 -2.67 -5.32 0.51
N HIS A 214 -3.08 -4.06 0.52
CA HIS A 214 -4.47 -3.71 0.81
C HIS A 214 -5.38 -4.08 -0.38
N PRO A 215 -6.44 -4.91 -0.18
CA PRO A 215 -7.30 -5.33 -1.29
C PRO A 215 -8.13 -4.18 -1.88
N THR A 216 -8.23 -3.06 -1.16
CA THR A 216 -8.79 -1.79 -1.64
C THR A 216 -7.73 -0.70 -1.46
N PRO A 217 -6.74 -0.62 -2.37
CA PRO A 217 -5.56 0.22 -2.17
C PRO A 217 -5.92 1.71 -2.01
N PRO A 218 -5.20 2.48 -1.19
CA PRO A 218 -5.49 3.89 -0.93
C PRO A 218 -4.99 4.81 -2.05
N ASP A 219 -4.78 4.30 -3.26
CA ASP A 219 -4.20 5.01 -4.41
C ASP A 219 -5.19 5.95 -5.13
N GLY A 220 -6.35 6.22 -4.54
CA GLY A 220 -7.36 7.12 -5.10
C GLY A 220 -8.15 6.55 -6.28
N GLY A 221 -7.76 5.40 -6.84
CA GLY A 221 -8.43 4.78 -7.97
C GLY A 221 -9.79 4.14 -7.62
N ALA A 222 -10.55 3.78 -8.65
CA ALA A 222 -11.79 3.02 -8.51
C ALA A 222 -11.54 1.65 -7.84
N SER A 223 -12.59 1.02 -7.31
CA SER A 223 -12.50 -0.34 -6.75
C SER A 223 -11.84 -1.29 -7.75
N VAL A 224 -10.76 -1.94 -7.31
CA VAL A 224 -10.00 -2.90 -8.12
C VAL A 224 -10.83 -4.12 -8.51
N VAL A 225 -11.79 -4.52 -7.67
CA VAL A 225 -12.76 -5.57 -7.99
C VAL A 225 -13.61 -5.12 -9.17
N HIS A 226 -14.21 -3.93 -9.10
CA HIS A 226 -15.08 -3.42 -10.18
C HIS A 226 -14.35 -3.26 -11.50
N ALA A 227 -13.13 -2.71 -11.49
CA ALA A 227 -12.32 -2.59 -12.69
C ALA A 227 -12.09 -3.96 -13.36
N LEU A 228 -11.89 -5.01 -12.57
CA LEU A 228 -11.71 -6.36 -13.08
C LEU A 228 -13.03 -6.99 -13.58
N LEU A 229 -14.15 -6.72 -12.90
CA LEU A 229 -15.47 -7.14 -13.38
C LEU A 229 -15.78 -6.52 -14.75
N GLU A 230 -15.51 -5.22 -14.92
CA GLU A 230 -15.70 -4.52 -16.20
C GLU A 230 -14.84 -5.15 -17.29
N LYS A 231 -13.54 -5.33 -17.03
CA LYS A 231 -12.59 -5.99 -17.95
C LYS A 231 -13.03 -7.40 -18.36
N LEU A 232 -13.63 -8.17 -17.46
CA LEU A 232 -14.15 -9.51 -17.76
C LEU A 232 -15.42 -9.46 -18.63
N THR A 233 -16.25 -8.43 -18.48
CA THR A 233 -17.48 -8.27 -19.27
C THR A 233 -17.27 -7.68 -20.65
N GLU A 234 -16.17 -6.97 -20.89
CA GLU A 234 -15.85 -6.29 -22.17
C GLU A 234 -15.93 -7.24 -23.38
N ASN A 235 -15.41 -8.46 -23.25
CA ASN A 235 -15.35 -9.45 -24.34
C ASN A 235 -16.48 -10.48 -24.32
N GLY A 236 -17.61 -10.15 -23.68
CA GLY A 236 -18.75 -11.06 -23.57
C GLY A 236 -18.43 -12.29 -22.72
N ARG A 237 -18.50 -13.50 -23.30
CA ARG A 237 -18.18 -14.78 -22.63
C ARG A 237 -16.74 -15.27 -22.87
N ASN A 238 -15.92 -14.51 -23.58
CA ASN A 238 -14.53 -14.87 -23.86
C ASN A 238 -13.62 -14.32 -22.74
N TYR A 239 -13.71 -14.94 -21.56
CA TYR A 239 -12.95 -14.50 -20.41
C TYR A 239 -11.47 -14.85 -20.54
N VAL A 240 -10.61 -13.86 -20.30
CA VAL A 240 -9.17 -14.08 -20.17
C VAL A 240 -8.90 -14.80 -18.84
N LEU A 241 -8.33 -16.01 -18.89
CA LEU A 241 -8.14 -16.88 -17.73
C LEU A 241 -7.34 -16.21 -16.60
N GLN A 242 -6.35 -15.40 -16.95
CA GLN A 242 -5.54 -14.64 -16.00
C GLN A 242 -6.38 -13.62 -15.23
N ASN A 243 -7.32 -12.93 -15.89
CA ASN A 243 -8.23 -12.00 -15.22
C ASN A 243 -9.20 -12.74 -14.29
N VAL A 244 -9.69 -13.91 -14.69
CA VAL A 244 -10.53 -14.77 -13.83
C VAL A 244 -9.73 -15.22 -12.60
N SER A 245 -8.48 -15.63 -12.79
CA SER A 245 -7.58 -16.05 -11.70
C SER A 245 -7.32 -14.90 -10.73
N CYS A 246 -7.03 -13.70 -11.26
CA CYS A 246 -6.88 -12.49 -10.45
C CYS A 246 -8.15 -12.19 -9.63
N LEU A 247 -9.33 -12.32 -10.23
CA LEU A 247 -10.60 -12.09 -9.54
C LEU A 247 -10.78 -13.10 -8.42
N GLN A 248 -10.59 -14.39 -8.72
CA GLN A 248 -10.72 -15.44 -7.72
C GLN A 248 -9.77 -15.23 -6.55
N ILE A 249 -8.50 -14.86 -6.79
CA ILE A 249 -7.52 -14.56 -5.75
C ILE A 249 -7.99 -13.36 -4.90
N LEU A 250 -8.42 -12.27 -5.54
CA LEU A 250 -8.86 -11.06 -4.83
C LEU A 250 -10.10 -11.34 -3.96
N LEU A 251 -11.06 -12.10 -4.47
CA LEU A 251 -12.27 -12.49 -3.74
C LEU A 251 -11.98 -13.34 -2.50
N ARG A 252 -10.81 -13.99 -2.39
CA ARG A 252 -10.39 -14.70 -1.17
C ARG A 252 -10.06 -13.76 -0.01
N THR A 253 -9.81 -12.49 -0.32
CA THR A 253 -9.31 -11.50 0.66
C THR A 253 -10.37 -10.52 1.15
N ILE A 254 -11.55 -10.52 0.53
CA ILE A 254 -12.68 -9.65 0.91
C ILE A 254 -13.89 -10.49 1.32
N PRO A 255 -14.67 -10.07 2.34
CA PRO A 255 -15.89 -10.79 2.73
C PRO A 255 -16.92 -10.83 1.61
N MET A 256 -17.19 -9.68 0.99
CA MET A 256 -18.19 -9.50 -0.07
C MET A 256 -17.70 -8.45 -1.08
N ILE A 257 -18.26 -8.48 -2.28
CA ILE A 257 -18.07 -7.43 -3.28
C ILE A 257 -18.90 -6.23 -2.86
N GLU A 258 -18.24 -5.11 -2.54
CA GLU A 258 -18.94 -3.86 -2.25
C GLU A 258 -19.60 -3.32 -3.51
N MET A 259 -20.93 -3.25 -3.52
CA MET A 259 -21.68 -2.71 -4.65
C MET A 259 -21.53 -1.18 -4.75
N PRO A 260 -21.27 -0.61 -5.94
CA PRO A 260 -21.02 0.83 -6.08
C PRO A 260 -22.30 1.68 -5.96
N TYR A 261 -23.47 1.04 -5.83
CA TYR A 261 -24.77 1.69 -5.87
C TYR A 261 -25.39 1.76 -4.47
N LYS A 262 -25.84 2.97 -4.08
CA LYS A 262 -26.58 3.27 -2.86
C LYS A 262 -28.13 3.13 -2.93
N PRO A 263 -28.79 2.21 -3.66
CA PRO A 263 -30.15 1.85 -3.27
C PRO A 263 -30.09 1.17 -1.91
N ILE A 264 -30.91 1.55 -0.95
CA ILE A 264 -30.97 0.87 0.36
C ILE A 264 -31.67 -0.50 0.21
N ILE A 265 -32.42 -0.71 -0.88
CA ILE A 265 -33.28 -1.87 -1.10
C ILE A 265 -32.50 -3.01 -1.79
N TYR A 266 -32.51 -4.18 -1.15
CA TYR A 266 -31.83 -5.40 -1.60
C TYR A 266 -32.21 -5.84 -3.03
N SER A 267 -33.51 -5.84 -3.36
CA SER A 267 -34.00 -6.28 -4.67
C SER A 267 -33.43 -5.45 -5.82
N ALA A 268 -33.43 -4.12 -5.68
CA ALA A 268 -32.88 -3.20 -6.68
C ALA A 268 -31.36 -3.39 -6.86
N ARG A 269 -30.61 -3.64 -5.78
CA ARG A 269 -29.17 -3.94 -5.88
C ARG A 269 -28.92 -5.24 -6.65
N ARG A 270 -29.70 -6.28 -6.36
CA ARG A 270 -29.59 -7.58 -7.03
C ARG A 270 -29.86 -7.46 -8.52
N GLU A 271 -30.93 -6.76 -8.90
CA GLU A 271 -31.30 -6.52 -10.29
C GLU A 271 -30.20 -5.77 -11.06
N LEU A 272 -29.68 -4.68 -10.50
CA LEU A 272 -28.60 -3.89 -11.13
C LEU A 272 -27.31 -4.70 -11.31
N PHE A 273 -26.92 -5.50 -10.31
CA PHE A 273 -25.77 -6.38 -10.45
C PHE A 273 -26.01 -7.44 -11.53
N PHE A 274 -27.19 -8.03 -11.55
CA PHE A 274 -27.53 -9.07 -12.51
C PHE A 274 -27.57 -8.52 -13.95
N GLU A 275 -28.09 -7.31 -14.15
CA GLU A 275 -28.10 -6.64 -15.45
C GLU A 275 -26.68 -6.43 -16.00
N LYS A 276 -25.76 -5.96 -15.15
CA LYS A 276 -24.39 -5.63 -15.58
C LYS A 276 -23.44 -6.83 -15.59
N TYR A 277 -23.50 -7.68 -14.56
CA TYR A 277 -22.53 -8.73 -14.28
C TYR A 277 -23.17 -10.13 -14.16
N GLY A 278 -24.47 -10.28 -14.44
CA GLY A 278 -25.19 -11.53 -14.27
C GLY A 278 -24.52 -12.72 -14.95
N ARG A 279 -23.91 -12.52 -16.13
CA ARG A 279 -23.15 -13.56 -16.85
C ARG A 279 -22.04 -14.19 -16.00
N LEU A 280 -21.34 -13.41 -15.18
CA LEU A 280 -20.29 -13.92 -14.30
C LEU A 280 -20.83 -14.83 -13.19
N LEU A 281 -22.11 -14.66 -12.80
CA LEU A 281 -22.81 -15.57 -11.90
C LEU A 281 -23.25 -16.84 -12.63
N ILE A 282 -23.82 -16.70 -13.84
CA ILE A 282 -24.27 -17.85 -14.66
C ILE A 282 -23.09 -18.79 -14.94
N ASP A 283 -21.96 -18.21 -15.32
CA ASP A 283 -20.76 -18.95 -15.70
C ASP A 283 -19.93 -19.38 -14.46
N ARG A 284 -20.47 -19.21 -13.24
CA ARG A 284 -19.86 -19.59 -11.95
C ARG A 284 -18.47 -18.99 -11.68
N ILE A 285 -18.17 -17.84 -12.30
CA ILE A 285 -16.94 -17.07 -12.05
C ILE A 285 -17.01 -16.36 -10.70
N ILE A 286 -18.19 -15.86 -10.35
CA ILE A 286 -18.51 -15.26 -9.05
C ILE A 286 -19.63 -16.08 -8.43
N THR A 287 -19.61 -16.19 -7.11
CA THR A 287 -20.65 -16.88 -6.36
C THR A 287 -21.72 -15.93 -5.86
N LYS A 288 -22.98 -16.38 -5.81
CA LYS A 288 -24.11 -15.57 -5.30
C LYS A 288 -23.85 -15.09 -3.86
N GLU A 289 -23.18 -15.92 -3.06
CA GLU A 289 -22.86 -15.64 -1.67
C GLU A 289 -21.92 -14.43 -1.53
N GLN A 290 -21.01 -14.22 -2.49
CA GLN A 290 -20.07 -13.09 -2.46
C GLN A 290 -20.69 -11.74 -2.82
N VAL A 291 -21.91 -11.73 -3.37
CA VAL A 291 -22.57 -10.49 -3.85
C VAL A 291 -23.79 -10.16 -3.00
N TYR A 292 -24.69 -11.12 -2.81
CA TYR A 292 -25.97 -10.89 -2.14
C TYR A 292 -26.45 -12.05 -1.27
N GLY A 293 -25.77 -13.20 -1.27
CA GLY A 293 -26.08 -14.31 -0.37
C GLY A 293 -25.35 -14.22 0.97
N VAL A 294 -25.41 -15.32 1.73
CA VAL A 294 -24.71 -15.46 3.01
C VAL A 294 -23.38 -16.16 2.78
N VAL A 295 -22.29 -15.47 3.10
CA VAL A 295 -20.93 -16.01 2.97
C VAL A 295 -20.65 -17.00 4.10
N SER A 296 -19.90 -18.07 3.81
CA SER A 296 -19.54 -19.05 4.83
C SER A 296 -18.80 -18.39 6.01
N LEU A 297 -19.11 -18.82 7.24
CA LEU A 297 -18.41 -18.37 8.45
C LEU A 297 -16.89 -18.60 8.33
N ARG A 298 -16.48 -19.71 7.69
CA ARG A 298 -15.07 -20.04 7.41
C ARG A 298 -14.37 -18.92 6.64
N HIS A 299 -14.99 -18.41 5.58
CA HIS A 299 -14.43 -17.33 4.77
C HIS A 299 -14.41 -16.00 5.53
N LEU A 300 -15.46 -15.67 6.27
CA LEU A 300 -15.50 -14.49 7.14
C LEU A 300 -14.36 -14.53 8.17
N CYS A 301 -14.12 -15.69 8.79
CA CYS A 301 -13.00 -15.90 9.70
C CYS A 301 -11.65 -15.71 9.00
N ARG A 302 -11.45 -16.26 7.78
CA ARG A 302 -10.23 -16.02 7.00
C ARG A 302 -9.98 -14.53 6.78
N CYS A 303 -10.98 -13.81 6.27
CA CYS A 303 -10.86 -12.37 6.02
C CYS A 303 -10.54 -11.61 7.30
N ARG A 304 -11.20 -11.95 8.43
CA ARG A 304 -10.97 -11.28 9.71
C ARG A 304 -9.58 -11.57 10.29
N ILE A 305 -9.14 -12.82 10.27
CA ILE A 305 -7.80 -13.22 10.74
C ILE A 305 -6.73 -12.51 9.90
N ARG A 306 -6.85 -12.57 8.56
CA ARG A 306 -5.92 -11.87 7.66
C ARG A 306 -5.90 -10.37 7.89
N ASP A 307 -7.06 -9.73 8.07
CA ASP A 307 -7.15 -8.29 8.37
C ASP A 307 -6.41 -7.92 9.67
N LEU A 308 -6.54 -8.74 10.72
CA LEU A 308 -5.81 -8.54 11.98
C LEU A 308 -4.29 -8.74 11.80
N LEU A 309 -3.87 -9.83 11.15
CA LEU A 309 -2.43 -10.08 10.88
C LEU A 309 -1.84 -8.95 10.01
N ARG A 310 -2.58 -8.52 8.99
CA ARG A 310 -2.20 -7.43 8.09
C ARG A 310 -1.97 -6.11 8.84
N ARG A 311 -2.90 -5.74 9.74
CA ARG A 311 -2.80 -4.51 10.55
C ARG A 311 -1.60 -4.52 11.50
N ASN A 312 -1.18 -5.71 11.94
CA ASN A 312 -0.03 -5.89 12.81
C ASN A 312 1.27 -6.23 12.06
N CYS A 313 1.30 -6.11 10.73
CA CYS A 313 2.47 -6.44 9.89
C CYS A 313 2.99 -7.88 10.08
N GLN A 314 2.05 -8.82 10.27
CA GLN A 314 2.33 -10.23 10.56
C GLN A 314 1.98 -11.16 9.38
N LEU A 315 1.82 -10.63 8.16
CA LEU A 315 1.55 -11.43 6.97
C LEU A 315 2.80 -11.50 6.08
N PRO A 316 3.21 -12.67 5.56
CA PRO A 316 2.64 -13.99 5.84
C PRO A 316 3.16 -14.63 7.14
N ASP A 317 4.30 -14.17 7.67
CA ASP A 317 5.12 -14.91 8.64
C ASP A 317 4.43 -15.20 9.98
N GLY A 318 3.51 -14.34 10.41
CA GLY A 318 2.75 -14.53 11.64
C GLY A 318 1.67 -15.61 11.54
N ILE A 319 1.30 -16.09 10.35
CA ILE A 319 0.33 -17.17 10.18
C ILE A 319 0.83 -18.45 10.87
N ASP A 320 2.12 -18.77 10.73
CA ASP A 320 2.72 -19.99 11.28
C ASP A 320 2.79 -19.98 12.81
N THR A 321 2.66 -18.80 13.44
CA THR A 321 2.59 -18.66 14.90
C THR A 321 1.21 -19.00 15.47
N LEU A 322 0.17 -19.05 14.63
CA LEU A 322 -1.18 -19.42 15.05
C LEU A 322 -1.23 -20.91 15.39
N ARG A 323 -1.84 -21.25 16.52
CA ARG A 323 -2.04 -22.64 16.96
C ARG A 323 -3.18 -23.32 16.17
N LEU A 324 -3.00 -23.45 14.86
CA LEU A 324 -3.96 -24.03 13.92
C LEU A 324 -3.32 -25.19 13.14
N PRO A 325 -4.12 -26.12 12.60
CA PRO A 325 -3.62 -27.12 11.66
C PRO A 325 -3.01 -26.49 10.41
N ARG A 326 -1.95 -27.12 9.86
CA ARG A 326 -1.23 -26.66 8.64
C ARG A 326 -2.14 -26.36 7.46
N ARG A 327 -3.22 -27.14 7.30
CA ARG A 327 -4.19 -26.91 6.22
C ARG A 327 -4.94 -25.58 6.37
N LEU A 328 -5.24 -25.16 7.61
CA LEU A 328 -5.81 -23.85 7.89
C LEU A 328 -4.79 -22.73 7.71
N HIS A 329 -3.51 -22.97 8.01
CA HIS A 329 -2.43 -22.02 7.68
C HIS A 329 -2.40 -21.73 6.18
N ARG A 330 -2.36 -22.78 5.34
CA ARG A 330 -2.39 -22.61 3.86
C ARG A 330 -3.66 -21.93 3.36
N TYR A 331 -4.80 -22.18 3.99
CA TYR A 331 -6.06 -21.51 3.67
C TYR A 331 -6.04 -20.02 4.00
N ILE A 332 -5.53 -19.66 5.18
CA ILE A 332 -5.35 -18.26 5.63
C ILE A 332 -4.30 -17.56 4.77
N ASP A 333 -3.25 -18.27 4.34
CA ASP A 333 -2.18 -17.78 3.48
C ASP A 333 -2.55 -17.75 1.98
N LEU A 334 -3.82 -18.01 1.63
CA LEU A 334 -4.32 -18.00 0.23
C LEU A 334 -3.73 -19.08 -0.70
N MET A 335 -2.91 -19.98 -0.17
CA MET A 335 -2.23 -21.05 -0.91
C MET A 335 -3.12 -22.25 -1.20
N GLU A 336 -4.20 -22.43 -0.43
CA GLU A 336 -5.16 -23.53 -0.59
C GLU A 336 -6.60 -23.01 -0.43
N GLU A 337 -7.53 -23.51 -1.23
CA GLU A 337 -8.96 -23.37 -0.94
C GLU A 337 -9.45 -24.63 -0.22
N LEU A 338 -10.25 -24.44 0.82
CA LEU A 338 -10.91 -25.55 1.48
C LEU A 338 -12.26 -25.74 0.80
N GLU A 339 -12.39 -26.81 0.03
CA GLU A 339 -13.66 -27.21 -0.57
C GLU A 339 -14.78 -27.16 0.50
N GLY A 340 -15.89 -26.51 0.13
CA GLY A 340 -17.13 -26.60 0.88
C GLY A 340 -17.82 -27.94 0.57
N PRO A 341 -18.86 -28.32 1.32
CA PRO A 341 -19.75 -29.39 0.88
C PRO A 341 -20.21 -29.12 -0.56
N GLN A 342 -20.26 -30.17 -1.38
CA GLN A 342 -20.72 -30.10 -2.78
C GLN A 342 -22.04 -29.33 -2.83
N LYS A 343 -22.07 -28.24 -3.59
CA LYS A 343 -23.30 -27.46 -3.78
C LYS A 343 -24.23 -28.28 -4.68
N GLU A 344 -25.38 -28.67 -4.16
CA GLU A 344 -26.52 -29.11 -4.97
C GLU A 344 -26.89 -27.99 -5.94
N ASP A 345 -27.23 -28.34 -7.18
CA ASP A 345 -27.63 -27.38 -8.20
C ASP A 345 -28.93 -26.68 -7.73
N ASP A 346 -28.87 -25.37 -7.47
CA ASP A 346 -30.03 -24.56 -7.10
C ASP A 346 -30.94 -24.34 -8.33
N ASP A 347 -31.69 -25.37 -8.72
CA ASP A 347 -32.57 -25.40 -9.88
C ASP A 347 -33.60 -24.25 -9.89
N GLU A 348 -34.04 -23.80 -8.71
CA GLU A 348 -35.05 -22.75 -8.56
C GLU A 348 -34.53 -21.36 -8.99
N ASN A 349 -33.26 -21.07 -8.68
CA ASN A 349 -32.60 -19.83 -9.10
C ASN A 349 -32.10 -19.93 -10.55
N ASN A 350 -31.71 -21.12 -11.01
CA ASN A 350 -31.41 -21.39 -12.42
C ASN A 350 -32.65 -21.20 -13.31
N ALA A 351 -33.83 -21.59 -12.83
CA ALA A 351 -35.10 -21.37 -13.51
C ALA A 351 -35.51 -19.89 -13.56
N ALA A 352 -35.19 -19.10 -12.52
CA ALA A 352 -35.35 -17.64 -12.55
C ALA A 352 -34.37 -16.98 -13.55
N LEU A 353 -33.14 -17.50 -13.65
CA LEU A 353 -32.11 -17.14 -14.63
C LEU A 353 -32.58 -17.38 -16.08
N GLU A 354 -33.16 -18.54 -16.36
CA GLU A 354 -33.67 -18.92 -17.69
C GLU A 354 -34.90 -18.08 -18.09
N LYS A 355 -35.82 -17.82 -17.14
CA LYS A 355 -36.99 -16.97 -17.39
C LYS A 355 -36.60 -15.52 -17.76
N LEU A 356 -35.53 -14.97 -17.17
CA LEU A 356 -35.04 -13.64 -17.51
C LEU A 356 -34.34 -13.60 -18.89
N GLN A 357 -33.64 -14.68 -19.29
CA GLN A 357 -33.07 -14.82 -20.63
C GLN A 357 -34.16 -14.89 -21.72
N ALA A 358 -35.28 -15.56 -21.45
CA ALA A 358 -36.43 -15.62 -22.35
C ALA A 358 -37.08 -14.24 -22.57
N THR A 359 -36.97 -13.32 -21.61
CA THR A 359 -37.51 -11.95 -21.73
C THR A 359 -36.51 -10.93 -22.29
N GLY A 360 -35.21 -11.24 -22.33
CA GLY A 360 -34.15 -10.33 -22.81
C GLY A 360 -33.92 -10.31 -24.32
N GLY A 361 -34.67 -11.14 -25.08
CA GLY A 361 -34.55 -11.28 -26.53
C GLY A 361 -35.47 -10.38 -27.35
N ALA A 362 -35.77 -9.15 -26.92
CA ALA A 362 -36.37 -8.13 -27.79
C ALA A 362 -36.24 -6.74 -27.16
N VAL A 363 -35.29 -5.93 -27.64
CA VAL A 363 -35.31 -4.49 -27.39
C VAL A 363 -36.39 -3.87 -28.27
N SER A 364 -37.55 -3.58 -27.68
CA SER A 364 -38.39 -2.46 -28.09
C SER A 364 -39.05 -1.87 -26.84
N GLY A 365 -38.93 -0.56 -26.69
CA GLY A 365 -39.16 0.16 -25.45
C GLY A 365 -40.56 -0.03 -24.87
N ALA A 366 -40.63 -0.59 -23.67
CA ALA A 366 -41.69 -0.32 -22.71
C ALA A 366 -41.18 -0.69 -21.31
N ARG A 367 -41.12 0.31 -20.41
CA ARG A 367 -40.92 0.07 -18.97
C ARG A 367 -42.05 -0.83 -18.47
N LYS A 368 -41.78 -2.11 -18.27
CA LYS A 368 -42.70 -3.03 -17.59
C LYS A 368 -42.17 -3.29 -16.18
N ARG A 369 -42.86 -2.73 -15.19
CA ARG A 369 -42.60 -2.97 -13.77
C ARG A 369 -42.99 -4.42 -13.47
N VAL A 370 -42.03 -5.27 -13.13
CA VAL A 370 -42.28 -6.65 -12.71
C VAL A 370 -42.54 -6.63 -11.20
N HIS A 371 -43.73 -7.07 -10.78
CA HIS A 371 -44.01 -7.35 -9.38
C HIS A 371 -43.47 -8.74 -9.03
N PHE A 372 -42.68 -8.83 -7.96
CA PHE A 372 -42.27 -10.11 -7.38
C PHE A 372 -43.39 -10.60 -6.46
N ALA A 373 -43.76 -11.88 -6.60
CA ALA A 373 -44.64 -12.55 -5.66
C ALA A 373 -43.85 -12.85 -4.38
N GLU A 374 -44.35 -12.38 -3.23
CA GLU A 374 -43.92 -12.87 -1.92
C GLU A 374 -44.33 -14.34 -1.79
N SER A 375 -43.36 -15.21 -1.51
CA SER A 375 -43.62 -16.59 -1.14
C SER A 375 -44.29 -16.61 0.24
N LYS A 376 -45.56 -16.99 0.27
CA LYS A 376 -46.25 -17.44 1.48
C LYS A 376 -45.67 -18.78 1.88
N GLU A 377 -44.74 -18.80 2.82
CA GLU A 377 -44.44 -19.93 3.70
C GLU A 377 -43.46 -19.46 4.79
N GLU A 378 -43.97 -18.66 5.73
CA GLU A 378 -43.43 -18.59 7.08
C GLU A 378 -44.62 -18.83 8.02
N GLU A 379 -44.91 -20.12 8.25
CA GLU A 379 -45.71 -20.50 9.41
C GLU A 379 -44.88 -20.26 10.67
N GLN A 380 -45.53 -19.57 11.60
CA GLN A 380 -45.04 -19.16 12.90
C GLN A 380 -44.52 -20.35 13.71
N SER A 381 -43.26 -20.29 14.12
CA SER A 381 -42.74 -21.00 15.29
C SER A 381 -42.19 -19.96 16.26
N SER A 382 -43.08 -19.44 17.10
CA SER A 382 -42.72 -18.65 18.29
C SER A 382 -42.01 -19.55 19.31
N VAL A 383 -40.73 -19.29 19.52
CA VAL A 383 -40.05 -19.67 20.78
C VAL A 383 -39.46 -18.39 21.34
N ASP A 384 -40.12 -17.86 22.36
CA ASP A 384 -39.64 -16.73 23.15
C ASP A 384 -38.35 -17.15 23.87
N VAL A 385 -37.25 -16.46 23.56
CA VAL A 385 -36.06 -16.44 24.40
C VAL A 385 -35.78 -14.99 24.73
N GLU A 386 -36.20 -14.58 25.93
CA GLU A 386 -35.79 -13.31 26.54
C GLU A 386 -34.27 -13.35 26.79
N VAL A 387 -33.52 -12.56 26.03
CA VAL A 387 -32.16 -12.15 26.43
C VAL A 387 -32.19 -10.63 26.56
N ALA A 388 -32.17 -10.17 27.81
CA ALA A 388 -31.98 -8.76 28.14
C ALA A 388 -30.62 -8.29 27.59
N VAL A 389 -30.65 -7.28 26.72
CA VAL A 389 -29.47 -6.53 26.31
C VAL A 389 -29.65 -5.12 26.87
N GLU A 390 -28.88 -4.79 27.90
CA GLU A 390 -28.69 -3.41 28.35
C GLU A 390 -27.97 -2.63 27.24
N VAL A 391 -28.63 -1.61 26.71
CA VAL A 391 -28.04 -0.63 25.80
C VAL A 391 -27.40 0.45 26.65
N VAL A 392 -26.07 0.43 26.76
CA VAL A 392 -25.30 1.60 27.22
C VAL A 392 -25.07 2.50 26.02
N GLU A 393 -25.88 3.54 25.91
CA GLU A 393 -25.70 4.64 24.98
C GLU A 393 -24.74 5.65 25.60
N SER A 394 -23.62 5.95 24.94
CA SER A 394 -22.67 6.98 25.37
C SER A 394 -22.15 7.77 24.17
N LEU A 395 -22.97 8.74 23.78
CA LEU A 395 -22.65 10.13 23.41
C LEU A 395 -21.27 10.41 22.78
N LEU A 396 -21.28 10.78 21.49
CA LEU A 396 -20.29 11.64 20.87
C LEU A 396 -20.72 13.11 21.09
N LEU A 397 -19.93 13.85 21.87
CA LEU A 397 -20.04 15.31 22.03
C LEU A 397 -19.26 16.01 20.91
N GLU A 398 -19.97 16.80 20.10
CA GLU A 398 -19.38 17.84 19.25
C GLU A 398 -19.08 19.08 20.09
N GLU A 399 -17.81 19.45 20.22
CA GLU A 399 -17.41 20.77 20.71
C GLU A 399 -17.46 21.79 19.57
N ARG A 400 -18.38 22.75 19.66
CA ARG A 400 -18.28 24.05 18.97
C ARG A 400 -18.43 25.17 19.98
N LEU A 401 -17.34 25.91 20.16
CA LEU A 401 -17.26 27.18 20.88
C LEU A 401 -18.03 28.28 20.12
N PRO A 402 -18.75 29.19 20.82
CA PRO A 402 -19.28 30.40 20.19
C PRO A 402 -18.37 31.62 20.42
N MET A 403 -18.10 32.37 19.35
CA MET A 403 -17.54 33.73 19.37
C MET A 403 -18.61 34.77 19.70
N GLU A 404 -18.21 35.77 20.49
CA GLU A 404 -18.96 36.95 20.93
C GLU A 404 -19.32 37.93 19.79
N GLN A 405 -20.48 38.61 19.92
CA GLN A 405 -20.66 40.01 19.51
C GLN A 405 -21.64 40.77 20.46
N GLN A 406 -21.06 41.72 21.20
CA GLN A 406 -21.51 43.02 21.73
C GLN A 406 -23.02 43.39 21.77
N ALA A 407 -23.51 43.86 22.94
CA ALA A 407 -23.56 45.30 23.27
C ALA A 407 -24.32 45.63 24.59
N THR A 408 -23.82 46.69 25.26
CA THR A 408 -24.46 47.64 26.21
C THR A 408 -24.47 47.39 27.74
N MET A 409 -23.69 48.24 28.41
CA MET A 409 -23.53 48.61 29.84
C MET A 409 -24.76 49.38 30.41
N PRO A 410 -24.80 49.88 31.69
CA PRO A 410 -23.85 49.79 32.84
C PRO A 410 -24.48 49.45 34.22
N GLY A 411 -23.65 49.21 35.24
CA GLY A 411 -24.04 49.39 36.65
C GLY A 411 -23.11 48.82 37.73
N GLU A 412 -22.20 49.67 38.25
CA GLU A 412 -21.66 49.74 39.62
C GLU A 412 -20.82 48.60 40.27
N LEU A 413 -19.59 48.99 40.65
CA LEU A 413 -18.63 48.43 41.65
C LEU A 413 -19.11 48.72 43.10
N PRO A 414 -18.40 48.35 44.21
CA PRO A 414 -17.20 47.50 44.45
C PRO A 414 -17.45 46.44 45.58
N THR A 415 -16.55 45.59 46.10
CA THR A 415 -15.39 45.77 47.04
C THR A 415 -14.97 44.34 47.51
N VAL A 416 -13.70 43.89 47.44
CA VAL A 416 -12.59 43.91 48.43
C VAL A 416 -12.63 42.83 49.56
N MET A 417 -11.43 42.29 49.86
CA MET A 417 -10.92 41.47 51.00
C MET A 417 -10.60 40.00 50.66
N GLU A 418 -9.33 39.56 50.62
CA GLU A 418 -8.39 39.26 51.75
C GLU A 418 -8.96 38.10 52.63
N GLU A 419 -8.28 37.00 52.94
CA GLU A 419 -6.92 36.85 53.48
C GLU A 419 -6.45 35.38 53.45
N ASP A 420 -5.13 35.23 53.50
CA ASP A 420 -4.29 34.08 53.90
C ASP A 420 -4.84 33.16 55.01
N THR A 421 -4.36 31.90 55.03
CA THR A 421 -3.51 31.39 56.12
C THR A 421 -3.00 29.98 55.87
N ALA A 422 -1.78 29.77 56.35
CA ALA A 422 -0.93 28.60 56.19
C ALA A 422 -1.02 27.64 57.40
N ASP A 423 -0.30 26.51 57.25
CA ASP A 423 0.59 25.89 58.24
C ASP A 423 0.26 24.54 58.92
N LEU A 424 1.20 23.60 58.68
CA LEU A 424 1.89 22.66 59.62
C LEU A 424 1.07 21.50 60.24
N ALA A 425 1.59 20.32 60.62
CA ALA A 425 2.81 19.50 60.40
C ALA A 425 2.61 18.19 61.24
N GLU A 426 3.56 17.24 61.11
CA GLU A 426 3.82 16.01 61.94
C GLU A 426 2.96 14.76 61.63
N GLU A 427 3.48 13.66 61.04
CA GLU A 427 4.56 12.70 61.36
C GLU A 427 4.07 11.47 62.17
N GLN A 428 4.06 10.28 61.55
CA GLN A 428 4.47 9.00 62.16
C GLN A 428 4.55 7.85 61.11
N LEU A 429 5.63 7.07 61.21
CA LEU A 429 6.04 5.91 60.41
C LEU A 429 5.15 4.67 60.62
N GLU A 430 4.99 3.85 59.57
CA GLU A 430 5.25 2.40 59.63
C GLU A 430 5.46 1.80 58.23
N MET A 431 6.44 0.89 58.11
CA MET A 431 6.91 0.31 56.85
C MET A 431 6.13 -0.95 56.44
N ALA A 432 5.77 -1.08 55.16
CA ALA A 432 5.70 -2.38 54.47
C ALA A 432 5.70 -2.23 52.93
N SER A 433 6.80 -2.68 52.32
CA SER A 433 6.94 -3.35 51.01
C SER A 433 6.22 -2.86 49.74
N GLN A 434 7.09 -2.45 48.80
CA GLN A 434 7.15 -2.85 47.38
C GLN A 434 6.26 -2.15 46.33
N ASN A 435 6.95 -1.25 45.62
CA ASN A 435 6.99 -1.07 44.16
C ASN A 435 5.74 -0.52 43.43
N ASP A 436 5.65 0.81 43.41
CA ASP A 436 5.15 1.58 42.27
C ASP A 436 6.34 2.19 41.50
N PHE A 437 6.39 1.99 40.18
CA PHE A 437 7.15 2.86 39.28
C PHE A 437 6.14 3.69 38.49
N ALA A 438 5.99 4.95 38.92
CA ALA A 438 5.26 5.99 38.22
C ALA A 438 5.99 6.38 36.94
N VAL A 439 5.24 6.43 35.84
CA VAL A 439 5.67 7.01 34.56
C VAL A 439 5.62 8.53 34.70
N VAL A 440 6.80 9.15 34.65
CA VAL A 440 6.96 10.59 34.51
C VAL A 440 6.52 10.98 33.10
N VAL A 441 5.42 11.73 33.00
CA VAL A 441 4.98 12.38 31.77
C VAL A 441 5.71 13.72 31.68
N GLU A 442 6.83 13.75 30.95
CA GLU A 442 7.46 15.00 30.54
C GLU A 442 6.67 15.63 29.38
N LYS A 443 6.20 16.85 29.60
CA LYS A 443 5.60 17.71 28.57
C LYS A 443 6.68 18.14 27.57
N PRO A 444 6.47 18.00 26.24
CA PRO A 444 7.37 18.64 25.29
C PRO A 444 7.12 20.15 25.23
N LEU A 445 8.22 20.91 25.30
CA LEU A 445 8.28 22.35 25.09
C LEU A 445 7.75 22.73 23.70
N ALA A 446 6.86 23.72 23.66
CA ALA A 446 6.49 24.41 22.43
C ALA A 446 7.66 25.29 21.97
N VAL A 447 8.20 25.00 20.79
CA VAL A 447 9.09 25.90 20.06
C VAL A 447 8.32 26.43 18.87
N GLU A 448 7.98 27.72 18.92
CA GLU A 448 7.41 28.45 17.79
C GLU A 448 8.46 28.59 16.69
N ILE A 449 8.21 28.00 15.51
CA ILE A 449 8.97 28.30 14.30
C ILE A 449 8.09 29.17 13.41
N ILE A 450 8.53 30.41 13.28
CA ILE A 450 7.97 31.47 12.44
C ILE A 450 8.05 31.07 10.97
N SER A 451 6.92 31.17 10.26
CA SER A 451 6.79 30.96 8.81
C SER A 451 7.41 32.12 8.02
N PRO A 452 8.33 31.90 7.07
CA PRO A 452 8.78 32.94 6.15
C PRO A 452 8.08 32.78 4.80
N MET A 453 6.86 33.32 4.67
CA MET A 453 6.28 33.55 3.34
C MET A 453 5.44 34.83 3.30
N GLN A 454 6.09 35.98 3.52
CA GLN A 454 5.59 37.31 3.14
C GLN A 454 6.77 38.23 2.88
N MET A 455 7.12 38.43 1.59
CA MET A 455 7.90 39.51 0.95
C MET A 455 8.20 38.95 -0.47
N LEU A 456 7.83 39.50 -1.64
CA LEU A 456 7.51 40.84 -2.11
C LEU A 456 6.48 40.74 -3.25
N LEU A 457 5.46 41.60 -3.23
CA LEU A 457 4.89 42.21 -4.43
C LEU A 457 5.34 43.67 -4.39
N THR A 458 6.14 44.10 -5.36
CA THR A 458 6.06 45.41 -6.04
C THR A 458 7.30 45.67 -6.90
N ALA A 459 7.04 46.24 -8.07
CA ALA A 459 7.86 47.13 -8.90
C ALA A 459 8.41 46.55 -10.21
N GLU A 460 7.95 47.22 -11.27
CA GLU A 460 8.10 46.98 -12.69
C GLU A 460 9.42 47.55 -13.26
N ASN A 461 9.73 47.09 -14.48
CA ASN A 461 10.42 47.78 -15.59
C ASN A 461 11.90 48.18 -15.45
N SER A 462 12.76 47.44 -16.18
CA SER A 462 13.58 48.03 -17.26
C SER A 462 14.21 46.96 -18.17
N SER A 463 14.13 47.25 -19.47
CA SER A 463 14.69 46.60 -20.66
C SER A 463 16.19 46.20 -20.62
N GLY A 464 16.54 45.11 -21.32
CA GLY A 464 17.92 44.87 -21.80
C GLY A 464 18.16 43.45 -22.35
N ASN A 465 18.54 43.35 -23.62
CA ASN A 465 18.73 42.16 -24.46
C ASN A 465 19.85 41.16 -24.05
N SER A 466 19.78 39.97 -24.68
CA SER A 466 20.81 38.94 -24.95
C SER A 466 21.25 38.07 -23.75
N THR A 467 21.39 36.74 -23.80
CA THR A 467 21.62 35.77 -24.89
C THR A 467 21.30 34.34 -24.38
N GLU A 468 20.86 33.48 -25.29
CA GLU A 468 20.73 32.00 -25.30
C GLU A 468 21.21 31.19 -24.07
N GLN A 469 20.29 30.42 -23.46
CA GLN A 469 20.55 29.08 -22.93
C GLN A 469 19.22 28.33 -22.71
N ASP A 470 19.03 27.24 -23.46
CA ASP A 470 17.86 26.37 -23.41
C ASP A 470 17.75 25.62 -22.06
N SER A 471 16.69 25.92 -21.31
CA SER A 471 16.23 25.13 -20.17
C SER A 471 14.81 24.64 -20.45
N CYS A 472 14.66 23.36 -20.81
CA CYS A 472 13.35 22.72 -20.89
C CYS A 472 12.93 22.24 -19.49
N ILE A 473 12.22 23.12 -18.78
CA ILE A 473 11.24 22.75 -17.75
C ILE A 473 9.98 22.31 -18.51
N CYS A 474 9.57 21.07 -18.34
CA CYS A 474 8.29 20.59 -18.86
C CYS A 474 7.32 20.38 -17.69
N ASP A 475 6.53 21.41 -17.41
CA ASP A 475 5.20 21.25 -16.83
C ASP A 475 4.38 20.33 -17.74
N ASN A 476 3.78 19.27 -17.20
CA ASN A 476 2.80 18.47 -17.94
C ASN A 476 1.66 18.00 -17.03
N LYS A 477 0.74 18.92 -16.75
CA LYS A 477 -0.64 18.59 -16.40
C LYS A 477 -1.38 18.23 -17.69
N ASN A 478 -1.30 16.95 -18.13
CA ASN A 478 -2.22 16.27 -19.07
C ASN A 478 -1.61 14.96 -19.65
N ASN A 479 -1.18 14.00 -18.80
CA ASN A 479 -0.47 12.79 -19.29
C ASN A 479 -1.03 11.43 -18.83
N ASP A 480 -2.22 11.39 -18.23
CA ASP A 480 -2.76 10.13 -17.68
C ASP A 480 -3.19 9.12 -18.75
N SER A 481 -3.57 9.55 -19.97
CA SER A 481 -3.93 8.63 -21.05
C SER A 481 -2.72 8.03 -21.78
N ASN A 482 -1.65 8.81 -21.94
CA ASN A 482 -0.51 8.45 -22.80
C ASN A 482 0.43 7.43 -22.13
N THR A 483 0.40 7.33 -20.81
CA THR A 483 1.20 6.37 -20.04
C THR A 483 0.55 4.99 -20.02
N LEU A 484 -0.79 4.93 -19.92
CA LEU A 484 -1.56 3.68 -20.00
C LEU A 484 -1.45 3.03 -21.38
N ASP A 485 -1.46 3.82 -22.46
CA ASP A 485 -1.27 3.31 -23.81
C ASP A 485 0.14 2.74 -24.03
N LYS A 486 1.17 3.36 -23.45
CA LYS A 486 2.54 2.83 -23.49
C LYS A 486 2.71 1.54 -22.68
N VAL A 487 2.08 1.45 -21.50
CA VAL A 487 2.07 0.23 -20.70
C VAL A 487 1.32 -0.88 -21.44
N ARG A 488 0.19 -0.56 -22.06
CA ARG A 488 -0.59 -1.49 -22.90
C ARG A 488 0.20 -1.95 -24.11
N GLU A 489 0.86 -1.06 -24.84
CA GLU A 489 1.70 -1.38 -25.98
C GLU A 489 2.90 -2.26 -25.58
N CYS A 490 3.46 -2.04 -24.37
CA CYS A 490 4.53 -2.87 -23.83
C CYS A 490 4.03 -4.28 -23.45
N ILE A 491 2.83 -4.40 -22.88
CA ILE A 491 2.17 -5.69 -22.59
C ILE A 491 1.86 -6.44 -23.89
N GLU A 492 1.33 -5.75 -24.91
CA GLU A 492 0.98 -6.34 -26.20
C GLU A 492 2.22 -6.82 -26.98
N ARG A 493 3.35 -6.10 -26.90
CA ARG A 493 4.63 -6.50 -27.53
C ARG A 493 5.36 -7.67 -26.84
N GLN A 494 5.03 -8.00 -25.59
CA GLN A 494 5.62 -9.15 -24.90
C GLN A 494 4.79 -10.44 -25.05
N LEU A 495 3.53 -10.33 -25.49
CA LEU A 495 2.65 -11.47 -25.77
C LEU A 495 2.67 -11.92 -27.24
N SER A 496 3.39 -11.19 -28.09
CA SER A 496 3.72 -11.51 -29.50
C SER A 496 5.16 -12.00 -29.62
#